data_AF-A0A1D3LBT6-F1
#
_entry.id   AF-A0A1D3LBT6-F1
#
_cell.length_a   1.000
_cell.length_b   1.000
_cell.length_c   1.000
_cell.angle_alpha   90.00
_cell.angle_beta   90.00
_cell.angle_gamma   90.00
#
_symmetry.space_group_name_H-M   'P 1'
#
loop_
_entity.id
_entity.type
_entity.pdbx_description
1 polymer ?
#
loop_
_entity_poly.entity_id
_entity_poly.type
_entity_poly.pdbx_seq_one_letter_code
_entity_poly.pdbx_strand_id
1 'polypeptide(L)'
;MIIKNRLAIFSPLSKVVMGTNSNLFRFMSAQKGKFSSPSETKKEETQENMINNNITDFKDFEKTEIYQDLKTKIKDILEKEKIVLFMKGTPEQPLCGFSASVVQILNKVNVKDYVYIDVMKNRNLREAIKIYSNWPYIPHLYVKNNFIGGCDIVSDLYNKGELETIVK
;
A
#
# COMPACT_ATOMS: atom_id res chain seq x y z
N MET A 1 -51.88 -29.21 -2.55
CA MET A 1 -52.73 -30.00 -1.62
C MET A 1 -51.81 -31.00 -0.92
N ILE A 2 -51.88 -31.07 0.42
CA ILE A 2 -51.16 -32.00 1.35
C ILE A 2 -49.68 -31.58 1.64
N ILE A 3 -49.30 -30.85 2.71
CA ILE A 3 -49.36 -31.10 4.19
C ILE A 3 -48.32 -32.20 4.59
N LYS A 4 -47.36 -32.11 5.54
CA LYS A 4 -47.30 -31.63 6.95
C LYS A 4 -45.84 -31.65 7.50
N ASN A 5 -45.54 -30.73 8.42
CA ASN A 5 -44.87 -30.85 9.75
C ASN A 5 -43.71 -31.84 10.06
N ARG A 6 -42.64 -31.30 10.70
CA ARG A 6 -42.20 -31.61 12.09
C ARG A 6 -41.12 -30.57 12.55
N LEU A 7 -41.37 -29.60 13.44
CA LEU A 7 -41.46 -29.55 14.93
C LEU A 7 -40.14 -29.67 15.74
N ALA A 8 -40.06 -28.80 16.78
CA ALA A 8 -39.09 -28.63 17.89
C ALA A 8 -37.95 -27.62 17.62
N ILE A 9 -37.95 -26.35 18.06
CA ILE A 9 -38.14 -25.72 19.41
C ILE A 9 -37.03 -26.10 20.40
N PHE A 10 -36.14 -25.16 20.75
CA PHE A 10 -35.79 -24.76 22.13
C PHE A 10 -34.93 -23.47 22.10
N SER A 11 -35.21 -22.57 23.05
CA SER A 11 -34.80 -21.16 23.14
C SER A 11 -33.67 -20.96 24.18
N PRO A 12 -33.43 -19.78 24.82
CA PRO A 12 -32.12 -19.12 24.86
C PRO A 12 -31.54 -18.96 26.29
N LEU A 13 -30.49 -18.13 26.42
CA LEU A 13 -29.84 -17.59 27.63
C LEU A 13 -28.72 -18.42 28.28
N SER A 14 -27.56 -17.77 28.42
CA SER A 14 -26.98 -17.48 29.74
C SER A 14 -26.12 -16.21 29.69
N LYS A 15 -26.56 -15.20 30.45
CA LYS A 15 -25.80 -14.02 30.92
C LYS A 15 -24.70 -14.46 31.91
N VAL A 16 -23.80 -13.52 32.23
CA VAL A 16 -23.12 -13.22 33.55
C VAL A 16 -21.63 -12.91 33.30
N VAL A 17 -20.94 -11.88 33.81
CA VAL A 17 -21.22 -10.69 34.65
C VAL A 17 -19.99 -9.74 34.52
N MET A 18 -20.22 -8.44 34.78
CA MET A 18 -19.21 -7.36 34.90
C MET A 18 -18.28 -7.52 36.11
N GLY A 19 -17.07 -6.97 36.01
CA GLY A 19 -16.18 -6.73 37.15
C GLY A 19 -15.33 -5.49 36.93
N THR A 20 -15.76 -4.37 37.52
CA THR A 20 -15.01 -3.12 37.70
C THR A 20 -13.81 -3.32 38.62
N ASN A 21 -12.73 -2.55 38.43
CA ASN A 21 -12.19 -1.72 39.51
C ASN A 21 -11.21 -0.66 39.03
N SER A 22 -11.44 0.53 39.59
CA SER A 22 -10.77 1.80 39.43
C SER A 22 -9.47 1.93 40.24
N ASN A 23 -8.74 3.01 39.92
CA ASN A 23 -7.70 3.69 40.68
C ASN A 23 -6.27 3.18 40.48
N LEU A 24 -5.37 4.03 39.98
CA LEU A 24 -4.68 5.00 40.85
C LEU A 24 -3.62 5.80 40.05
N PHE A 25 -3.84 7.11 39.95
CA PHE A 25 -2.81 8.09 39.59
C PHE A 25 -1.74 8.15 40.73
N ARG A 26 -0.44 8.08 40.39
CA ARG A 26 0.67 8.61 41.22
C ARG A 26 1.94 8.78 40.36
N PHE A 27 2.22 9.98 39.84
CA PHE A 27 3.12 11.00 40.41
C PHE A 27 4.60 10.58 40.60
N MET A 28 5.44 11.16 39.74
CA MET A 28 6.84 11.64 39.88
C MET A 28 7.94 10.72 40.45
N SER A 29 9.03 10.54 39.68
CA SER A 29 10.37 11.10 40.01
C SER A 29 11.40 10.84 38.91
N ALA A 30 12.12 11.89 38.53
CA ALA A 30 13.35 11.82 37.77
C ALA A 30 14.51 11.29 38.65
N GLN A 31 15.43 10.50 38.09
CA GLN A 31 16.84 10.51 38.50
C GLN A 31 17.77 9.90 37.44
N LYS A 32 18.91 10.57 37.25
CA LYS A 32 20.05 10.23 36.39
C LYS A 32 20.83 9.03 36.96
N GLY A 33 21.39 8.19 36.10
CA GLY A 33 22.45 7.24 36.46
C GLY A 33 23.13 6.63 35.24
N LYS A 34 24.43 6.92 35.07
CA LYS A 34 25.35 6.25 34.13
C LYS A 34 25.91 4.99 34.82
N PHE A 35 25.88 3.82 34.18
CA PHE A 35 26.91 2.78 34.37
C PHE A 35 26.84 1.71 33.25
N SER A 36 27.96 1.00 33.08
CA SER A 36 28.50 0.29 31.91
C SER A 36 27.81 -1.02 31.46
N SER A 37 28.07 -1.37 30.19
CA SER A 37 27.98 -2.71 29.58
C SER A 37 29.06 -3.68 30.16
N PRO A 38 29.24 -4.95 29.71
CA PRO A 38 28.54 -5.75 28.68
C PRO A 38 28.24 -7.24 29.06
N SER A 39 27.35 -7.92 28.32
CA SER A 39 27.59 -9.31 27.86
C SER A 39 26.61 -9.74 26.76
N GLU A 40 27.16 -10.50 25.82
CA GLU A 40 26.68 -10.81 24.47
C GLU A 40 25.77 -12.05 24.41
N THR A 41 24.87 -12.15 23.43
CA THR A 41 24.78 -13.35 22.57
C THR A 41 23.95 -13.13 21.27
N LYS A 42 24.66 -13.22 20.12
CA LYS A 42 24.32 -13.76 18.77
C LYS A 42 23.06 -13.23 18.04
N LYS A 43 23.17 -12.30 17.08
CA LYS A 43 23.61 -12.41 15.66
C LYS A 43 22.66 -13.18 14.73
N GLU A 44 21.66 -12.48 14.20
CA GLU A 44 21.13 -12.68 12.85
C GLU A 44 21.52 -11.45 12.02
N GLU A 45 22.56 -11.60 11.19
CA GLU A 45 23.02 -10.58 10.24
C GLU A 45 22.23 -10.76 8.93
N THR A 46 21.21 -9.93 8.72
CA THR A 46 20.47 -9.85 7.44
C THR A 46 20.74 -8.47 6.84
N GLN A 47 21.66 -8.39 5.87
CA GLN A 47 21.80 -7.38 4.80
C GLN A 47 21.48 -5.88 5.06
N GLU A 48 21.51 -5.38 6.29
CA GLU A 48 21.27 -3.96 6.58
C GLU A 48 22.55 -3.09 6.65
N ASN A 49 23.74 -3.68 6.51
CA ASN A 49 25.01 -2.98 6.72
C ASN A 49 25.94 -2.91 5.50
N MET A 50 25.41 -2.52 4.33
CA MET A 50 26.20 -1.93 3.23
C MET A 50 25.39 -0.90 2.41
N ILE A 51 24.70 0.01 3.09
CA ILE A 51 24.27 1.26 2.45
C ILE A 51 24.98 2.39 3.19
N ASN A 52 26.18 2.71 2.72
CA ASN A 52 26.96 3.84 3.21
C ASN A 52 26.12 5.12 3.11
N ASN A 53 26.24 5.97 4.13
CA ASN A 53 25.50 7.22 4.40
C ASN A 53 25.65 8.35 3.35
N ASN A 54 25.70 8.04 2.05
CA ASN A 54 25.93 9.00 0.95
C ASN A 54 24.93 8.85 -0.21
N ILE A 55 23.67 8.49 0.03
CA ILE A 55 22.62 8.59 -0.99
C ILE A 55 21.74 9.78 -0.62
N THR A 56 22.23 10.98 -0.89
CA THR A 56 21.51 12.24 -0.61
C THR A 56 20.72 12.75 -1.81
N ASP A 57 20.90 12.16 -3.00
CA ASP A 57 20.24 12.59 -4.24
C ASP A 57 19.49 11.46 -4.95
N PHE A 58 18.31 11.80 -5.49
CA PHE A 58 17.50 10.91 -6.35
C PHE A 58 18.29 10.33 -7.53
N LYS A 59 19.30 11.06 -8.03
CA LYS A 59 20.15 10.67 -9.16
C LYS A 59 21.10 9.51 -8.84
N ASP A 60 21.43 9.29 -7.57
CA ASP A 60 22.33 8.21 -7.18
C ASP A 60 21.58 6.90 -6.99
N PHE A 61 20.30 6.96 -6.59
CA PHE A 61 19.46 5.77 -6.50
C PHE A 61 19.28 5.08 -7.86
N GLU A 62 19.16 5.84 -8.96
CA GLU A 62 19.02 5.28 -10.32
C GLU A 62 20.21 4.41 -10.75
N LYS A 63 21.40 4.66 -10.18
CA LYS A 63 22.62 3.90 -10.50
C LYS A 63 22.78 2.63 -9.68
N THR A 64 21.91 2.41 -8.69
CA THR A 64 21.98 1.23 -7.82
C THR A 64 21.50 -0.04 -8.53
N GLU A 65 22.09 -1.17 -8.18
CA GLU A 65 21.66 -2.49 -8.64
C GLU A 65 20.19 -2.76 -8.26
N ILE A 66 19.79 -2.33 -7.06
CA ILE A 66 18.40 -2.42 -6.56
C ILE A 66 17.41 -1.74 -7.51
N TYR A 67 17.73 -0.56 -8.03
CA TYR A 67 16.87 0.13 -8.98
C TYR A 67 16.81 -0.62 -10.32
N GLN A 68 17.93 -1.13 -10.84
CA GLN A 68 17.94 -1.87 -12.10
C GLN A 68 17.09 -3.15 -12.04
N ASP A 69 17.14 -3.86 -10.91
CA ASP A 69 16.28 -5.02 -10.65
C ASP A 69 14.80 -4.64 -10.60
N LEU A 70 14.46 -3.58 -9.87
CA LEU A 70 13.08 -3.11 -9.75
C LEU A 70 12.56 -2.56 -11.07
N LYS A 71 13.39 -1.86 -11.84
CA LYS A 71 13.06 -1.36 -13.18
C LYS A 71 12.68 -2.51 -14.10
N THR A 72 13.44 -3.61 -14.07
CA THR A 72 13.14 -4.82 -14.85
C THR A 72 11.80 -5.41 -14.42
N LYS A 73 11.57 -5.58 -13.10
CA LYS A 73 10.28 -6.08 -12.58
C LYS A 73 9.09 -5.19 -12.94
N ILE A 74 9.25 -3.87 -12.87
CA ILE A 74 8.21 -2.91 -13.28
C ILE A 74 7.91 -3.12 -14.76
N LYS A 75 8.94 -3.16 -15.60
CA LYS A 75 8.80 -3.37 -17.03
C LYS A 75 8.07 -4.68 -17.36
N ASP A 76 8.46 -5.78 -16.73
CA ASP A 76 7.84 -7.10 -16.95
C ASP A 76 6.34 -7.08 -16.61
N ILE A 77 5.96 -6.43 -15.50
CA ILE A 77 4.55 -6.31 -15.12
C ILE A 77 3.78 -5.45 -16.13
N LEU A 78 4.37 -4.34 -16.58
CA LEU A 78 3.74 -3.43 -17.54
C LEU A 78 3.60 -4.03 -18.94
N GLU A 79 4.48 -4.96 -19.32
CA GLU A 79 4.38 -5.71 -20.58
C GLU A 79 3.34 -6.82 -20.52
N LYS A 80 3.20 -7.46 -19.34
CA LYS A 80 2.26 -8.56 -19.14
C LYS A 80 0.81 -8.08 -18.98
N GLU A 81 0.61 -6.97 -18.28
CA GLU A 81 -0.71 -6.54 -17.83
C GLU A 81 -1.19 -5.30 -18.61
N LYS A 82 -2.43 -5.32 -19.10
CA LYS A 82 -2.98 -4.23 -19.91
C LYS A 82 -3.13 -2.94 -19.10
N ILE A 83 -3.59 -3.02 -17.85
CA ILE A 83 -3.83 -1.86 -17.00
C ILE A 83 -3.17 -2.13 -15.64
N VAL A 84 -2.28 -1.22 -15.23
CA VAL A 84 -1.54 -1.34 -13.98
C VAL A 84 -1.64 -0.04 -13.20
N LEU A 85 -2.03 -0.13 -11.94
CA LEU A 85 -2.15 0.99 -11.02
C LEU A 85 -1.15 0.84 -9.87
N PHE A 86 -0.15 1.71 -9.83
CA PHE A 86 0.72 1.86 -8.66
C PHE A 86 0.05 2.84 -7.70
N MET A 87 -0.32 2.38 -6.50
CA MET A 87 -1.10 3.16 -5.55
C MET A 87 -0.63 2.97 -4.10
N LYS A 88 -1.12 3.82 -3.19
CA LYS A 88 -0.88 3.68 -1.75
C LYS A 88 -2.06 2.91 -1.13
N GLY A 89 -1.81 1.71 -0.61
CA GLY A 89 -2.83 0.79 -0.16
C GLY A 89 -3.36 -0.10 -1.28
N THR A 90 -4.56 -0.66 -1.10
CA THR A 90 -5.24 -1.50 -2.10
C THR A 90 -6.52 -0.82 -2.61
N PRO A 91 -7.13 -1.29 -3.71
CA PRO A 91 -8.41 -0.76 -4.17
C PRO A 91 -9.53 -0.84 -3.12
N GLU A 92 -9.52 -1.88 -2.29
CA GLU A 92 -10.48 -2.09 -1.20
C GLU A 92 -10.18 -1.21 0.01
N GLN A 93 -8.89 -0.94 0.25
CA GLN A 93 -8.40 -0.16 1.40
C GLN A 93 -7.34 0.86 0.95
N PRO A 94 -7.75 1.94 0.26
CA PRO A 94 -6.81 2.97 -0.17
C PRO A 94 -6.32 3.78 1.05
N LEU A 95 -5.01 4.02 1.11
CA LEU A 95 -4.36 4.73 2.22
C LEU A 95 -4.12 6.22 1.92
N CYS A 96 -4.61 6.72 0.78
CA CYS A 96 -4.43 8.09 0.35
C CYS A 96 -5.61 8.53 -0.53
N GLY A 97 -6.11 9.75 -0.32
CA GLY A 97 -7.24 10.31 -1.07
C GLY A 97 -7.02 10.29 -2.58
N PHE A 98 -5.82 10.63 -3.07
CA PHE A 98 -5.49 10.59 -4.49
C PHE A 98 -5.56 9.18 -5.08
N SER A 99 -5.09 8.17 -4.33
CA SER A 99 -5.21 6.77 -4.73
C SER A 99 -6.66 6.30 -4.74
N ALA A 100 -7.45 6.71 -3.74
CA ALA A 100 -8.88 6.42 -3.68
C ALA A 100 -9.64 7.02 -4.88
N SER A 101 -9.32 8.26 -5.26
CA SER A 101 -9.94 8.94 -6.42
C SER A 101 -9.70 8.19 -7.72
N VAL A 102 -8.47 7.75 -8.00
CA VAL A 102 -8.17 6.98 -9.23
C VAL A 102 -8.92 5.66 -9.26
N VAL A 103 -8.97 4.93 -8.14
CA VAL A 103 -9.76 3.68 -8.04
C VAL A 103 -11.24 3.95 -8.30
N GLN A 104 -11.80 5.00 -7.72
CA GLN A 104 -13.20 5.37 -7.96
C GLN A 104 -13.47 5.71 -9.42
N ILE A 105 -12.56 6.42 -10.08
CA ILE A 105 -12.67 6.76 -11.50
C ILE A 105 -12.66 5.48 -12.34
N LEU A 106 -11.70 4.57 -12.13
CA LEU A 106 -11.63 3.28 -12.84
C LEU A 106 -12.90 2.45 -12.67
N ASN A 107 -13.47 2.44 -11.47
CA ASN A 107 -14.75 1.79 -11.21
C ASN A 107 -15.90 2.44 -11.98
N LYS A 108 -15.96 3.78 -12.06
CA LYS A 108 -16.99 4.51 -12.82
C LYS A 108 -16.93 4.28 -14.33
N VAL A 109 -15.73 4.06 -14.89
CA VAL A 109 -15.56 3.71 -16.31
C VAL A 109 -15.70 2.20 -16.58
N ASN A 110 -16.13 1.43 -15.57
CA ASN A 110 -16.34 -0.01 -15.61
C ASN A 110 -15.10 -0.83 -16.00
N VAL A 111 -13.90 -0.41 -15.59
CA VAL A 111 -12.69 -1.24 -15.69
C VAL A 111 -12.77 -2.30 -14.61
N LYS A 112 -13.01 -3.56 -15.01
CA LYS A 112 -13.15 -4.69 -14.07
C LYS A 112 -11.82 -5.37 -13.76
N ASP A 113 -10.92 -5.40 -14.75
CA ASP A 113 -9.67 -6.14 -14.67
C ASP A 113 -8.49 -5.18 -14.81
N TYR A 114 -7.85 -4.87 -13.68
CA TYR A 114 -6.57 -4.19 -13.64
C TYR A 114 -5.73 -4.74 -12.50
N VAL A 115 -4.41 -4.72 -12.69
CA VAL A 115 -3.48 -5.08 -11.62
C VAL A 115 -3.16 -3.84 -10.80
N TYR A 116 -3.14 -3.99 -9.48
CA TYR A 116 -2.69 -2.94 -8.57
C TYR A 116 -1.43 -3.36 -7.84
N ILE A 117 -0.59 -2.37 -7.51
CA ILE A 117 0.62 -2.58 -6.74
C ILE A 117 0.66 -1.56 -5.60
N ASP A 118 0.63 -2.07 -4.38
CA ASP A 118 0.75 -1.26 -3.17
C ASP A 118 2.22 -0.90 -2.92
N VAL A 119 2.58 0.35 -3.23
CA VAL A 119 3.93 0.87 -3.06
C VAL A 119 4.32 1.07 -1.59
N MET A 120 3.35 1.03 -0.66
CA MET A 120 3.64 1.20 0.77
C MET A 120 4.35 -0.02 1.35
N LYS A 121 4.21 -1.19 0.71
CA LYS A 121 4.88 -2.43 1.13
C LYS A 121 6.37 -2.46 0.78
N ASN A 122 6.81 -1.63 -0.17
CA ASN A 122 8.21 -1.60 -0.60
C ASN A 122 8.64 -0.16 -0.92
N ARG A 123 9.46 0.42 -0.02
CA ARG A 123 9.98 1.78 -0.16
C ARG A 123 10.84 1.96 -1.42
N ASN A 124 11.66 0.97 -1.77
CA ASN A 124 12.52 1.05 -2.95
C ASN A 124 11.67 1.05 -4.23
N LEU A 125 10.61 0.25 -4.28
CA LEU A 125 9.65 0.27 -5.39
C LEU A 125 8.94 1.62 -5.51
N ARG A 126 8.56 2.22 -4.37
CA ARG A 126 7.93 3.54 -4.32
C ARG A 126 8.83 4.63 -4.91
N GLU A 127 10.13 4.58 -4.68
CA GLU A 127 11.07 5.53 -5.29
C GLU A 127 11.39 5.16 -6.75
N ALA A 128 11.56 3.87 -7.04
CA ALA A 128 11.84 3.39 -8.39
C ALA A 128 10.74 3.77 -9.38
N ILE A 129 9.46 3.65 -9.01
CA ILE A 129 8.36 4.00 -9.92
C ILE A 129 8.29 5.50 -10.23
N LYS A 130 8.74 6.36 -9.31
CA LYS A 130 8.82 7.81 -9.55
C LYS A 130 9.86 8.14 -10.59
N ILE A 131 11.03 7.51 -10.49
CA ILE A 131 12.10 7.69 -11.47
C ILE A 131 11.70 7.08 -12.81
N TYR A 132 11.15 5.86 -12.82
CA TYR A 132 10.73 5.16 -14.04
C TYR A 132 9.71 5.96 -14.87
N SER A 133 8.70 6.54 -14.20
CA SER A 133 7.69 7.38 -14.85
C SER A 133 8.14 8.81 -15.12
N ASN A 134 9.29 9.22 -14.57
CA ASN A 134 9.68 10.62 -14.44
C ASN A 134 8.57 11.49 -13.80
N TRP A 135 7.86 10.94 -12.81
CA TRP A 135 6.74 11.59 -12.13
C TRP A 135 6.86 11.46 -10.59
N PRO A 136 6.79 12.57 -9.83
CA PRO A 136 7.10 12.54 -8.40
C PRO A 136 5.95 12.04 -7.50
N TYR A 137 4.71 11.99 -8.00
CA TYR A 137 3.51 11.81 -7.17
C TYR A 137 2.68 10.57 -7.52
N ILE A 138 2.47 9.72 -6.50
CA ILE A 138 1.65 8.51 -6.58
C ILE A 138 0.19 8.86 -6.22
N PRO A 139 -0.82 8.32 -6.92
CA PRO A 139 -0.83 7.13 -7.78
C PRO A 139 -0.31 7.33 -9.21
N HIS A 140 0.18 6.26 -9.86
CA HIS A 140 0.54 6.23 -11.29
C HIS A 140 -0.31 5.19 -12.02
N LEU A 141 -1.01 5.61 -13.07
CA LEU A 141 -1.77 4.72 -13.95
C LEU A 141 -1.01 4.43 -15.24
N TYR A 142 -0.91 3.16 -15.60
CA TYR A 142 -0.38 2.68 -16.86
C TYR A 142 -1.43 1.93 -17.65
N VAL A 143 -1.43 2.12 -18.96
CA VAL A 143 -2.25 1.36 -19.91
C VAL A 143 -1.39 0.93 -21.09
N LYS A 144 -1.33 -0.37 -21.36
CA LYS A 144 -0.51 -1.00 -22.42
C LYS A 144 0.94 -0.51 -22.37
N ASN A 145 1.58 -0.60 -21.20
CA ASN A 145 2.94 -0.11 -20.93
C ASN A 145 3.16 1.41 -21.11
N ASN A 146 2.12 2.20 -21.38
CA ASN A 146 2.23 3.66 -21.48
C ASN A 146 1.79 4.32 -20.17
N PHE A 147 2.60 5.26 -19.69
CA PHE A 147 2.25 6.07 -18.53
C PHE A 147 1.15 7.06 -18.92
N ILE A 148 -0.01 6.97 -18.25
CA ILE A 148 -1.16 7.84 -18.50
C ILE A 148 -1.08 9.10 -17.63
N GLY A 149 -0.72 8.95 -16.36
CA GLY A 149 -0.56 10.07 -15.46
C GLY A 149 -0.84 9.75 -13.99
N GLY A 150 -0.81 10.82 -13.19
CA GLY A 150 -1.23 10.82 -11.79
C GLY A 150 -2.73 11.06 -11.59
N CYS A 151 -3.13 11.29 -10.35
CA CYS A 151 -4.55 11.50 -10.01
C CYS A 151 -5.20 12.64 -10.79
N ASP A 152 -4.53 13.79 -10.92
CA ASP A 152 -5.10 14.99 -11.55
C ASP A 152 -5.32 14.76 -13.05
N ILE A 153 -4.32 14.22 -13.75
CA ILE A 153 -4.41 13.90 -15.18
C ILE A 153 -5.50 12.87 -15.45
N VAL A 154 -5.56 11.80 -14.65
CA VAL A 154 -6.60 10.77 -14.78
C VAL A 154 -8.00 11.36 -14.54
N SER A 155 -8.13 12.27 -13.57
CA SER A 155 -9.39 12.97 -13.31
C SER A 155 -9.81 13.87 -14.47
N ASP A 156 -8.86 14.59 -15.06
CA ASP A 156 -9.11 15.44 -16.23
C ASP A 156 -9.51 14.62 -17.46
N LEU A 157 -8.82 13.51 -17.73
CA LEU A 157 -9.16 12.59 -18.82
C LEU A 157 -10.55 11.99 -18.62
N TYR A 158 -10.92 11.68 -17.38
CA TYR A 158 -12.26 11.20 -17.05
C TYR A 158 -13.33 12.27 -17.32
N ASN A 159 -13.09 13.50 -16.85
CA ASN A 159 -14.03 14.62 -17.05
C ASN A 159 -14.22 14.97 -18.52
N LYS A 160 -13.21 14.76 -19.36
CA LYS A 160 -13.27 14.93 -20.82
C LYS A 160 -13.90 13.73 -21.55
N GLY A 161 -14.14 12.61 -20.87
CA GLY A 161 -14.61 11.36 -21.48
C GLY A 161 -13.54 10.59 -22.26
N GLU A 162 -12.31 11.08 -22.31
CA GLU A 162 -11.19 10.47 -23.06
C GLU A 162 -10.67 9.20 -22.37
N LEU A 163 -10.72 9.15 -21.03
CA LEU A 163 -10.20 8.02 -20.26
C LEU A 163 -10.87 6.69 -20.65
N GLU A 164 -12.17 6.72 -20.93
CA GLU A 164 -12.94 5.53 -21.29
C GLU A 164 -12.41 4.87 -22.57
N THR A 165 -12.03 5.68 -23.56
CA THR A 165 -11.41 5.20 -24.81
C THR A 165 -10.00 4.66 -24.59
N ILE A 166 -9.26 5.23 -23.63
CA ILE A 166 -7.89 4.80 -23.33
C ILE A 166 -7.88 3.43 -22.65
N VAL A 167 -8.78 3.19 -21.70
CA VAL A 167 -8.77 1.98 -20.85
C VAL A 167 -9.50 0.79 -21.47
N LYS A 168 -10.44 1.02 -22.39
CA LYS A 168 -11.17 -0.05 -23.10
C LYS A 168 -10.36 -0.62 -24.27
#